data_AF-W4FJC4-F1
#
_entry.id   AF-W4FJC4-F1
#
_cell.length_a   1.000
_cell.length_b   1.000
_cell.length_c   1.000
_cell.angle_alpha   90.00
_cell.angle_beta   90.00
_cell.angle_gamma   90.00
#
_symmetry.space_group_name_H-M   'P 1'
#
loop_
_entity.id
_entity.type
_entity.pdbx_description
1 polymer ?
#
loop_
_entity_poly.entity_id
_entity_poly.type
_entity_poly.pdbx_seq_one_letter_code
_entity_poly.pdbx_strand_id
1 'polypeptide(L)'
;MELVWSEGDTKRVPLDDAVTHLKAARASSGKSIRSLLQGSSVQVGANSEPEANTKRAKYLETRRQYLQRIQEEKEYNKMLGKLSKPKRDSEMQKEMKSVTQHVSIGVNMIAAMATAFFVAYYISRSVTESETTRLLAGLAGAISMMMVEMVLYMARATKQEELARIMRKHDT
;
A
#
# COMPACT_ATOMS: atom_id res chain seq x y z
N MET A 1 -23.09 -5.50 -10.49
CA MET A 1 -24.05 -6.36 -9.76
C MET A 1 -25.19 -5.47 -9.32
N GLU A 2 -26.42 -5.95 -9.35
CA GLU A 2 -27.63 -5.21 -8.99
C GLU A 2 -28.38 -5.93 -7.87
N LEU A 3 -28.93 -5.16 -6.93
CA LEU A 3 -29.84 -5.65 -5.90
C LEU A 3 -31.27 -5.61 -6.44
N VAL A 4 -31.96 -6.75 -6.40
CA VAL A 4 -33.37 -6.88 -6.78
C VAL A 4 -34.20 -7.06 -5.52
N TRP A 5 -35.16 -6.15 -5.30
CA TRP A 5 -36.04 -6.14 -4.13
C TRP A 5 -37.28 -7.02 -4.36
N SER A 6 -37.77 -7.65 -3.30
CA SER A 6 -38.94 -8.55 -3.35
C SER A 6 -40.26 -7.83 -3.06
N GLU A 7 -40.25 -6.80 -2.19
CA GLU A 7 -41.47 -6.16 -1.69
C GLU A 7 -41.77 -4.86 -2.46
N GLY A 8 -42.67 -4.94 -3.45
CA GLY A 8 -43.53 -3.81 -3.84
C GLY A 8 -43.19 -2.99 -5.10
N ASP A 9 -42.02 -3.13 -5.70
CA ASP A 9 -41.71 -2.56 -7.02
C ASP A 9 -40.39 -3.20 -7.49
N THR A 10 -40.36 -3.82 -8.67
CA THR A 10 -39.16 -4.51 -9.20
C THR A 10 -38.09 -3.51 -9.62
N LYS A 11 -37.56 -2.74 -8.68
CA LYS A 11 -36.48 -1.76 -8.88
C LYS A 11 -35.14 -2.46 -8.72
N ARG A 12 -34.42 -2.56 -9.85
CA ARG A 12 -33.04 -3.02 -9.90
C ARG A 12 -32.14 -1.83 -9.57
N VAL A 13 -31.33 -1.94 -8.52
CA VAL A 13 -30.43 -0.87 -8.10
C VAL A 13 -28.98 -1.38 -8.18
N PRO A 14 -28.03 -0.64 -8.78
CA PRO A 14 -26.61 -0.99 -8.75
C PRO A 14 -26.14 -1.21 -7.30
N LEU A 15 -25.27 -2.19 -7.08
CA LEU A 15 -24.78 -2.50 -5.72
C LEU A 15 -24.08 -1.31 -5.05
N ASP A 16 -23.44 -0.45 -5.84
CA ASP A 16 -22.73 0.73 -5.36
C ASP A 16 -23.70 1.78 -4.77
N ASP A 17 -24.91 1.87 -5.32
CA ASP A 17 -25.97 2.77 -4.87
C ASP A 17 -26.97 2.09 -3.92
N ALA A 18 -26.88 0.78 -3.73
CA ALA A 18 -27.83 0.03 -2.91
C ALA A 18 -27.90 0.55 -1.46
N VAL A 19 -26.79 1.05 -0.91
CA VAL A 19 -26.74 1.58 0.47
C VAL A 19 -27.53 2.87 0.62
N THR A 20 -27.48 3.77 -0.36
CA THR A 20 -28.24 5.04 -0.31
C THR A 20 -29.73 4.77 -0.47
N HIS A 21 -30.09 3.84 -1.37
CA HIS A 21 -31.46 3.38 -1.56
C HIS A 21 -32.02 2.65 -0.32
N LEU A 22 -31.23 1.80 0.35
CA LEU A 22 -31.64 1.13 1.59
C LEU A 22 -31.90 2.12 2.73
N LYS A 23 -31.07 3.17 2.84
CA LYS A 23 -31.27 4.23 3.84
C LYS A 23 -32.52 5.07 3.55
N ALA A 24 -32.76 5.41 2.29
CA ALA A 24 -33.96 6.14 1.87
C ALA A 24 -35.24 5.30 2.10
N ALA A 25 -35.22 4.02 1.73
CA ALA A 25 -36.35 3.10 1.94
C ALA A 25 -36.65 2.86 3.43
N ARG A 26 -35.61 2.80 4.28
CA ARG A 26 -35.78 2.77 5.74
C ARG A 26 -36.45 4.03 6.26
N ALA A 27 -36.04 5.20 5.75
CA ALA A 27 -36.60 6.49 6.17
C ALA A 27 -38.07 6.65 5.76
N SER A 28 -38.47 6.12 4.60
CA SER A 28 -39.86 6.22 4.11
C SER A 28 -40.78 5.13 4.67
N SER A 29 -40.31 3.90 4.84
CA SER A 29 -41.13 2.76 5.26
C SER A 29 -41.11 2.53 6.77
N GLY A 30 -40.13 3.05 7.51
CA GLY A 30 -39.94 2.80 8.94
C GLY A 30 -39.54 1.37 9.31
N LYS A 31 -39.57 0.44 8.34
CA LYS A 31 -39.16 -0.96 8.49
C LYS A 31 -37.64 -1.08 8.67
N SER A 32 -37.21 -2.13 9.37
CA SER A 32 -35.79 -2.44 9.54
C SER A 32 -35.12 -2.81 8.21
N ILE A 33 -33.83 -2.51 8.06
CA ILE A 33 -33.06 -2.90 6.86
C ILE A 33 -33.11 -4.43 6.66
N ARG A 34 -33.14 -5.19 7.75
CA ARG A 34 -33.24 -6.66 7.70
C ARG A 34 -34.54 -7.13 7.06
N SER A 35 -35.67 -6.52 7.39
CA SER A 35 -36.96 -6.82 6.75
C SER A 35 -37.00 -6.38 5.29
N LEU A 36 -36.36 -5.25 4.95
CA LEU A 36 -36.27 -4.76 3.57
C LEU A 36 -35.40 -5.66 2.67
N LEU A 37 -34.38 -6.30 3.25
CA LEU A 37 -33.52 -7.26 2.57
C LEU A 37 -34.09 -8.67 2.52
N GLN A 38 -35.18 -8.95 3.25
CA GLN A 38 -35.77 -10.28 3.31
C GLN A 38 -36.39 -10.63 1.96
N GLY A 39 -35.80 -11.63 1.29
CA GLY A 39 -36.18 -12.02 -0.08
C GLY A 39 -35.47 -11.22 -1.20
N SER A 40 -34.58 -10.28 -0.87
CA SER A 40 -33.75 -9.61 -1.88
C SER A 40 -32.72 -10.58 -2.48
N SER A 41 -32.45 -10.44 -3.78
CA SER A 41 -31.44 -11.25 -4.48
C SER A 41 -30.42 -10.35 -5.17
N VAL A 42 -29.16 -10.79 -5.18
CA VAL A 42 -28.09 -10.12 -5.94
C VAL A 42 -28.00 -10.77 -7.30
N GLN A 43 -28.30 -10.02 -8.35
CA GLN A 43 -28.18 -10.47 -9.73
C GLN A 43 -27.04 -9.74 -10.44
N VAL A 44 -26.42 -10.39 -11.42
CA VAL A 44 -25.45 -9.73 -12.28
C VAL A 44 -26.24 -8.80 -13.21
N GLY A 45 -26.19 -7.50 -12.95
CA GLY A 45 -26.84 -6.48 -13.76
C GLY A 45 -26.43 -6.57 -15.23
N ALA A 46 -27.41 -6.53 -16.12
CA ALA A 46 -27.23 -6.68 -17.56
C ALA A 46 -26.48 -5.50 -18.23
N ASN A 47 -26.24 -4.41 -17.49
CA ASN A 47 -25.70 -3.15 -18.01
C ASN A 47 -24.21 -2.91 -17.69
N SER A 48 -23.44 -3.94 -17.29
CA SER A 48 -21.98 -3.77 -17.23
C SER A 48 -21.44 -3.64 -18.66
N GLU A 49 -20.95 -2.46 -19.03
CA GLU A 49 -20.43 -2.19 -20.37
C GLU A 49 -19.47 -3.31 -20.83
N PRO A 50 -19.71 -3.90 -22.03
CA PRO A 50 -19.01 -5.10 -22.47
C PRO A 50 -17.49 -4.89 -22.59
N GLU A 51 -17.03 -3.65 -22.84
CA GLU A 51 -15.61 -3.34 -22.97
C GLU A 51 -14.83 -3.34 -21.65
N ALA A 52 -15.44 -2.89 -20.55
CA ALA A 52 -14.82 -2.93 -19.23
C ALA A 52 -14.71 -4.38 -18.70
N ASN A 53 -15.69 -5.21 -19.06
CA ASN A 53 -15.72 -6.63 -18.70
C ASN A 53 -14.66 -7.43 -19.49
N THR A 54 -14.48 -7.16 -20.78
CA THR A 54 -13.48 -7.86 -21.61
C THR A 54 -12.04 -7.55 -21.22
N LYS A 55 -11.71 -6.28 -20.89
CA LYS A 55 -10.36 -5.91 -20.38
C LYS A 55 -10.07 -6.59 -19.04
N ARG A 56 -11.05 -6.62 -18.14
CA ARG A 56 -10.94 -7.29 -16.84
C ARG A 56 -10.84 -8.81 -16.99
N ALA A 57 -11.59 -9.41 -17.91
CA ALA A 57 -11.50 -10.83 -18.23
C ALA A 57 -10.12 -11.20 -18.75
N LYS A 58 -9.58 -10.45 -19.74
CA LYS A 58 -8.22 -10.65 -20.25
C LYS A 58 -7.15 -10.51 -19.17
N TYR A 59 -7.28 -9.51 -18.29
CA TYR A 59 -6.35 -9.34 -17.16
C TYR A 59 -6.41 -10.52 -16.20
N LEU A 60 -7.61 -10.97 -15.84
CA LEU A 60 -7.81 -12.10 -14.93
C LEU A 60 -7.33 -13.42 -15.53
N GLU A 61 -7.51 -13.63 -16.84
CA GLU A 61 -6.98 -14.78 -17.57
C GLU A 61 -5.45 -14.77 -17.58
N THR A 62 -4.84 -13.64 -17.92
CA THR A 62 -3.38 -13.48 -17.90
C THR A 62 -2.82 -13.73 -16.50
N ARG A 63 -3.50 -13.21 -15.47
CA ARG A 63 -3.10 -13.40 -14.07
C ARG A 63 -3.27 -14.84 -13.61
N ARG A 64 -4.34 -15.53 -14.03
CA ARG A 64 -4.54 -16.96 -13.74
C ARG A 64 -3.44 -17.81 -14.36
N GLN A 65 -3.10 -17.57 -15.64
CA GLN A 65 -2.02 -18.29 -16.32
C GLN A 65 -0.67 -18.07 -15.62
N TYR A 66 -0.37 -16.84 -15.21
CA TYR A 66 0.85 -16.54 -14.46
C TYR A 66 0.91 -17.29 -13.12
N LEU A 67 -0.19 -17.29 -12.36
CA LEU A 67 -0.25 -17.99 -11.07
C LEU A 67 -0.17 -19.51 -11.23
N GLN A 68 -0.75 -20.07 -12.29
CA GLN A 68 -0.64 -21.48 -12.64
C GLN A 68 0.81 -21.85 -12.94
N ARG A 69 1.52 -21.07 -13.77
CA ARG A 69 2.95 -21.30 -14.05
C ARG A 69 3.80 -21.30 -12.79
N ILE A 70 3.55 -20.37 -11.85
CA ILE A 70 4.27 -20.33 -10.57
C ILE A 70 3.98 -21.57 -9.72
N GLN A 71 2.73 -22.06 -9.71
CA GLN A 71 2.38 -23.27 -8.99
C GLN A 71 3.06 -24.49 -9.61
N GLU A 72 2.99 -24.62 -10.93
CA GLU A 72 3.68 -25.67 -11.69
C GLU A 72 5.19 -25.64 -11.45
N GLU A 73 5.84 -24.47 -11.44
CA GLU A 73 7.27 -24.33 -11.11
C GLU A 73 7.60 -24.76 -9.67
N LYS A 74 6.70 -24.48 -8.71
CA LYS A 74 6.86 -24.92 -7.32
C LYS A 74 6.71 -26.42 -7.17
N GLU A 75 5.72 -26.99 -7.84
CA GLU A 75 5.48 -28.44 -7.84
C GLU A 75 6.59 -29.17 -8.58
N TYR A 76 7.03 -28.66 -9.72
CA TYR A 76 8.19 -29.16 -10.45
C TYR A 76 9.47 -29.10 -9.60
N ASN A 77 9.75 -27.98 -8.92
CA ASN A 77 10.87 -27.90 -7.96
C ASN A 77 10.73 -28.89 -6.80
N LYS A 78 9.50 -29.19 -6.37
CA LYS A 78 9.23 -30.16 -5.30
C LYS A 78 9.45 -31.59 -5.79
N MET A 79 9.06 -31.90 -7.03
CA MET A 79 9.22 -33.21 -7.67
C MET A 79 10.67 -33.49 -8.08
N LEU A 80 11.42 -32.46 -8.47
CA LEU A 80 12.87 -32.53 -8.70
C LEU A 80 13.68 -32.73 -7.40
N GLY A 81 13.01 -32.98 -6.27
CA GLY A 81 13.57 -33.61 -5.08
C GLY A 81 14.92 -33.07 -4.67
N LYS A 82 14.95 -31.92 -3.98
CA LYS A 82 16.14 -31.38 -3.30
C LYS A 82 17.45 -31.55 -4.11
N LEU A 83 17.48 -31.11 -5.37
CA LEU A 83 18.70 -30.48 -5.85
C LEU A 83 18.88 -29.25 -4.97
N SER A 84 19.65 -29.43 -3.91
CA SER A 84 19.97 -28.42 -2.90
C SER A 84 20.37 -27.16 -3.64
N LYS A 85 19.47 -26.17 -3.75
CA LYS A 85 19.86 -24.83 -4.17
C LYS A 85 20.91 -24.41 -3.15
N PRO A 86 22.14 -24.05 -3.57
CA PRO A 86 23.19 -23.73 -2.64
C PRO A 86 22.66 -22.66 -1.68
N LYS A 87 22.68 -22.94 -0.37
CA LYS A 87 22.25 -22.01 0.70
C LYS A 87 22.81 -20.59 0.52
N ARG A 88 23.93 -20.45 -0.20
CA ARG A 88 24.51 -19.19 -0.67
C ARG A 88 23.49 -18.23 -1.26
N ASP A 89 22.55 -18.65 -2.10
CA ASP A 89 21.60 -17.68 -2.69
C ASP A 89 20.62 -17.13 -1.67
N SER A 90 20.27 -17.90 -0.63
CA SER A 90 19.35 -17.46 0.42
C SER A 90 20.02 -16.54 1.45
N GLU A 91 21.29 -16.81 1.76
CA GLU A 91 22.11 -15.94 2.63
C GLU A 91 22.51 -14.68 1.89
N MET A 92 22.96 -14.80 0.63
CA MET A 92 23.31 -13.67 -0.22
C MET A 92 22.09 -12.80 -0.55
N GLN A 93 20.89 -13.36 -0.75
CA GLN A 93 19.65 -12.55 -0.85
C GLN A 93 19.24 -11.89 0.47
N LYS A 94 19.49 -12.52 1.62
CA LYS A 94 19.27 -11.89 2.93
C LYS A 94 20.25 -10.75 3.15
N GLU A 95 21.51 -10.92 2.79
CA GLU A 95 22.55 -9.89 2.86
C GLU A 95 22.28 -8.75 1.88
N MET A 96 21.92 -9.04 0.62
CA MET A 96 21.53 -8.02 -0.36
C MET A 96 20.31 -7.23 0.09
N LYS A 97 19.29 -7.88 0.68
CA LYS A 97 18.14 -7.17 1.27
C LYS A 97 18.57 -6.27 2.43
N SER A 98 19.45 -6.75 3.30
CA SER A 98 20.00 -5.97 4.41
C SER A 98 20.77 -4.74 3.91
N VAL A 99 21.69 -4.91 2.96
CA VAL A 99 22.49 -3.82 2.38
C VAL A 99 21.59 -2.80 1.67
N THR A 100 20.61 -3.26 0.88
CA THR A 100 19.66 -2.36 0.21
C THR A 100 18.83 -1.58 1.23
N GLN A 101 18.46 -2.20 2.35
CA GLN A 101 17.72 -1.54 3.42
C GLN A 101 18.56 -0.42 4.07
N HIS A 102 19.84 -0.65 4.37
CA HIS A 102 20.72 0.38 4.92
C HIS A 102 21.00 1.53 3.93
N VAL A 103 21.17 1.21 2.64
CA VAL A 103 21.36 2.22 1.59
C VAL A 103 20.10 3.10 1.46
N SER A 104 18.90 2.51 1.48
CA SER A 104 17.65 3.27 1.36
C SER A 104 17.45 4.27 2.50
N ILE A 105 17.91 3.93 3.71
CA ILE A 105 17.86 4.81 4.88
C ILE A 105 18.83 5.98 4.70
N GLY A 106 20.07 5.73 4.25
CA GLY A 106 21.07 6.77 4.01
C GLY A 106 20.68 7.73 2.88
N VAL A 107 20.03 7.23 1.81
CA VAL A 107 19.54 8.07 0.71
C VAL A 107 18.44 9.01 1.18
N ASN A 108 17.49 8.53 1.99
CA ASN A 108 16.46 9.38 2.57
C ASN A 108 17.07 10.49 3.46
N MET A 109 18.15 10.16 4.17
CA MET A 109 18.88 11.09 5.03
C MET A 109 19.49 12.25 4.23
N ILE A 110 20.21 11.92 3.14
CA ILE A 110 20.81 12.93 2.26
C ILE A 110 19.72 13.77 1.57
N ALA A 111 18.63 13.14 1.14
CA ALA A 111 17.51 13.85 0.52
C ALA A 111 16.88 14.87 1.48
N ALA A 112 16.67 14.49 2.74
CA ALA A 112 16.16 15.38 3.77
C ALA A 112 17.08 16.59 4.00
N MET A 113 18.39 16.36 4.15
CA MET A 113 19.38 17.44 4.30
C MET A 113 19.36 18.40 3.10
N ALA A 114 19.31 17.87 1.88
CA ALA A 114 19.24 18.67 0.67
C ALA A 114 17.95 19.50 0.63
N THR A 115 16.79 18.89 0.94
CA THR A 115 15.52 19.62 0.96
C THR A 115 15.51 20.74 2.00
N ALA A 116 16.03 20.50 3.20
CA ALA A 116 16.12 21.53 4.24
C ALA A 116 17.05 22.68 3.85
N PHE A 117 18.17 22.37 3.18
CA PHE A 117 19.06 23.38 2.62
C PHE A 117 18.32 24.28 1.63
N PHE A 118 17.65 23.69 0.64
CA PHE A 118 16.93 24.45 -0.39
C PHE A 118 15.77 25.25 0.19
N VAL A 119 15.03 24.70 1.15
CA VAL A 119 13.95 25.40 1.83
C VAL A 119 14.48 26.62 2.59
N ALA A 120 15.52 26.47 3.40
CA ALA A 120 16.10 27.58 4.15
C ALA A 120 16.78 28.62 3.22
N TYR A 121 17.42 28.18 2.14
CA TYR A 121 17.94 29.06 1.10
C TYR A 121 16.82 29.87 0.42
N TYR A 122 15.69 29.22 0.09
CA TYR A 122 14.57 29.89 -0.55
C TYR A 122 13.86 30.88 0.38
N ILE A 123 13.70 30.54 1.66
CA ILE A 123 13.14 31.46 2.67
C ILE A 123 14.08 32.65 2.90
N SER A 124 15.38 32.43 3.01
CA SER A 124 16.34 33.53 3.18
C SER A 124 16.42 34.45 1.96
N ARG A 125 16.07 33.95 0.76
CA ARG A 125 15.99 34.77 -0.46
C ARG A 125 14.98 35.91 -0.35
N SER A 126 13.87 35.72 0.36
CA SER A 126 12.86 36.77 0.53
C SER A 126 13.22 37.79 1.61
N VAL A 127 14.21 37.50 2.46
CA VAL A 127 14.59 38.36 3.59
C VAL A 127 15.87 39.14 3.30
N THR A 128 16.81 38.55 2.57
CA THR A 128 18.14 39.13 2.32
C THR A 128 18.53 39.05 0.86
N GLU A 129 19.18 40.09 0.34
CA GLU A 129 19.71 40.16 -1.03
C GLU A 129 21.12 39.55 -1.17
N SER A 130 21.90 39.53 -0.09
CA SER A 130 23.25 38.96 -0.08
C SER A 130 23.24 37.45 -0.28
N GLU A 131 24.01 36.99 -1.27
CA GLU A 131 24.11 35.57 -1.62
C GLU A 131 24.79 34.75 -0.51
N THR A 132 25.83 35.30 0.13
CA THR A 132 26.58 34.64 1.20
C THR A 132 25.68 34.29 2.39
N THR A 133 24.79 35.20 2.78
CA THR A 133 23.86 34.96 3.89
C THR A 133 22.79 33.94 3.54
N ARG A 134 22.36 33.85 2.28
CA ARG A 134 21.46 32.78 1.81
C ARG A 134 22.11 31.41 1.90
N LEU A 135 23.37 31.31 1.48
CA LEU A 135 24.15 30.07 1.61
C LEU A 135 24.34 29.66 3.07
N LEU A 136 24.66 30.60 3.96
CA LEU A 136 24.77 30.35 5.39
C LEU A 136 23.44 29.90 6.01
N ALA A 137 22.32 30.50 5.62
CA ALA A 137 20.99 30.09 6.06
C ALA A 137 20.64 28.66 5.57
N GLY A 138 20.95 28.34 4.31
CA GLY A 138 20.84 26.98 3.78
C GLY A 138 21.66 25.98 4.59
N LEU A 139 22.93 26.30 4.87
CA LEU A 139 23.82 25.46 5.66
C LEU A 139 23.28 25.24 7.08
N ALA A 140 22.81 26.30 7.75
CA ALA A 140 22.19 26.20 9.07
C ALA A 140 20.92 25.32 9.06
N GLY A 141 20.11 25.42 8.00
CA GLY A 141 18.96 24.55 7.78
C GLY A 141 19.34 23.08 7.63
N ALA A 142 20.39 22.79 6.84
CA ALA A 142 20.89 21.43 6.66
C ALA A 142 21.43 20.82 7.97
N ILE A 143 22.20 21.58 8.75
CA ILE A 143 22.72 21.15 10.06
C ILE A 143 21.58 20.88 11.04
N SER A 144 20.58 21.76 11.07
CA SER A 144 19.40 21.58 11.92
C SER A 144 18.63 20.32 11.53
N MET A 145 18.46 20.06 10.23
CA MET A 145 17.82 18.83 9.74
C MET A 145 18.64 17.59 10.11
N MET A 146 19.97 17.65 10.04
CA MET A 146 20.84 16.55 10.48
C MET A 146 20.61 16.18 11.95
N MET A 147 20.43 17.17 12.84
CA MET A 147 20.10 16.89 14.24
C MET A 147 18.75 16.20 14.40
N VAL A 148 17.73 16.68 13.68
CA VAL A 148 16.39 16.08 13.68
C VAL A 148 16.47 14.63 13.19
N GLU A 149 17.20 14.37 12.11
CA GLU A 149 17.37 13.02 11.57
C GLU A 149 18.13 12.10 12.51
N MET A 150 19.14 12.58 13.23
CA MET A 150 19.85 11.78 14.23
C MET A 150 18.90 11.31 15.34
N VAL A 151 18.02 12.21 15.81
CA VAL A 151 17.01 11.86 16.82
C VAL A 151 15.96 10.90 16.26
N LEU A 152 15.46 11.15 15.04
CA LEU A 152 14.51 10.25 14.38
C LEU A 152 15.11 8.87 14.09
N TYR A 153 16.38 8.83 13.72
CA TYR A 153 17.13 7.60 13.51
C TYR A 153 17.23 6.80 14.81
N MET A 154 17.60 7.44 15.92
CA MET A 154 17.67 6.78 17.23
C MET A 154 16.29 6.26 17.67
N ALA A 155 15.23 7.06 17.49
CA ALA A 155 13.86 6.67 17.81
C ALA A 155 13.35 5.51 16.92
N ARG A 156 13.81 5.42 15.67
CA ARG A 156 13.48 4.31 14.77
C ARG A 156 14.29 3.05 15.10
N ALA A 157 15.59 3.22 15.39
CA ALA A 157 16.50 2.12 15.72
C ALA A 157 16.03 1.38 16.99
N THR A 158 15.66 2.11 18.03
CA THR A 158 15.11 1.54 19.28
C THR A 158 13.84 0.71 19.04
N LYS A 159 12.92 1.19 18.18
CA LYS A 159 11.71 0.43 17.80
C LYS A 159 12.04 -0.83 16.99
N GLN A 160 13.03 -0.77 16.10
CA GLN A 160 13.45 -1.94 15.33
C GLN A 160 14.12 -3.00 16.23
N GLU A 161 14.89 -2.58 17.23
CA GLU A 161 15.47 -3.49 18.22
C GLU A 161 14.40 -4.18 19.07
N GLU A 162 13.36 -3.47 19.48
CA GLU A 162 12.26 -4.04 20.26
C GLU A 162 11.48 -5.09 19.46
N LEU A 163 11.15 -4.79 18.19
CA LEU A 163 10.52 -5.75 17.28
C LEU A 163 11.41 -6.98 17.03
N ALA A 164 12.72 -6.77 16.86
CA ALA A 164 13.66 -7.87 16.70
C ALA A 164 13.75 -8.77 17.95
N ARG A 165 13.62 -8.20 19.16
CA ARG A 165 13.56 -8.98 20.41
C ARG A 165 12.28 -9.79 20.51
N ILE A 166 11.13 -9.23 20.13
CA ILE A 166 9.84 -9.95 20.14
C ILE A 166 9.89 -11.13 19.16
N MET A 167 10.42 -10.94 17.95
CA MET A 167 10.58 -12.01 16.97
C MET A 167 11.48 -13.14 17.47
N ARG A 168 12.62 -12.84 18.11
CA ARG A 168 13.49 -13.88 18.69
C ARG A 168 12.81 -14.70 19.80
N LYS A 169 11.91 -14.08 20.56
CA LYS A 169 11.21 -14.75 21.68
C LYS A 169 10.06 -15.64 21.22
N HIS A 170 9.56 -15.45 20.00
CA HIS A 170 8.51 -16.27 19.40
C HIS A 170 9.07 -17.51 18.68
N ASP A 171 10.35 -17.48 18.26
CA ASP A 171 11.02 -18.59 17.57
C ASP A 171 11.68 -19.60 18.53
N THR A 172 11.68 -19.34 19.85
CA THR A 172 12.13 -20.24 20.93
C THR A 172 10.95 -20.81 21.70
#